data_AF-A0A5J4Q2U2-F1
#
_entry.id   AF-A0A5J4Q2U2-F1
#
_cell.length_a   1.000
_cell.length_b   1.000
_cell.length_c   1.000
_cell.angle_alpha   90.00
_cell.angle_beta   90.00
_cell.angle_gamma   90.00
#
_symmetry.space_group_name_H-M   'P 1'
#
loop_
_entity.id
_entity.type
_entity.pdbx_description
1 polymer ?
#
loop_
_entity_poly.entity_id
_entity_poly.type
_entity_poly.pdbx_seq_one_letter_code
_entity_poly.pdbx_strand_id
1 'polypeptide(L)' 'MNGYQRIHSALHGIMPDRRPVMLHNFMLAAREAGYTMKQLPGRS' A
#
# COMPACT_ATOMS: atom_id res chain seq x y z
N MET A 1 4.84 8.30 -6.95
CA MET A 1 3.80 7.80 -6.00
C MET A 1 4.46 6.86 -5.00
N ASN A 2 4.08 6.91 -3.72
CA ASN A 2 4.51 5.86 -2.77
C ASN A 2 3.71 4.56 -3.00
N GLY A 3 4.10 3.46 -2.32
CA GLY A 3 3.44 2.16 -2.51
C GLY A 3 1.92 2.21 -2.28
N TYR A 4 1.48 2.88 -1.21
CA TYR A 4 0.07 3.07 -0.89
C TYR A 4 -0.68 3.85 -1.98
N GLN A 5 -0.16 5.03 -2.38
CA GLN A 5 -0.75 5.86 -3.42
C GLN A 5 -0.88 5.11 -4.74
N ARG A 6 0.12 4.30 -5.08
CA ARG A 6 0.12 3.50 -6.31
C ARG A 6 -0.98 2.44 -6.31
N ILE A 7 -1.09 1.71 -5.20
CA ILE A 7 -2.15 0.69 -5.01
C ILE A 7 -3.52 1.36 -5.06
N HIS A 8 -3.67 2.47 -4.33
CA HIS A 8 -4.90 3.24 -4.28
C HIS A 8 -5.31 3.74 -5.67
N SER A 9 -4.41 4.37 -6.43
CA SER A 9 -4.68 4.81 -7.80
C SER A 9 -5.16 3.65 -8.68
N ALA A 10 -4.49 2.50 -8.64
CA ALA A 10 -4.88 1.33 -9.43
C ALA A 10 -6.27 0.79 -9.04
N LEU A 11 -6.62 0.76 -7.75
CA LEU A 11 -7.95 0.36 -7.27
C LEU A 11 -9.05 1.33 -7.73
N HIS A 12 -8.72 2.59 -7.93
CA HIS A 12 -9.63 3.63 -8.42
C HIS A 12 -9.61 3.80 -9.95
N GLY A 13 -8.96 2.89 -10.69
CA GLY A 13 -8.89 2.96 -12.16
C GLY A 13 -7.99 4.08 -12.70
N ILE A 14 -7.20 4.72 -11.83
CA ILE A 14 -6.21 5.75 -12.20
C ILE A 14 -4.92 5.04 -12.59
N MET A 15 -4.34 5.40 -13.73
CA MET A 15 -3.07 4.82 -14.20
C MET A 15 -1.93 5.21 -13.24
N PRO A 16 -1.29 4.24 -12.57
CA PRO A 16 -0.18 4.53 -11.66
C PRO A 16 1.15 4.77 -12.39
N ASP A 17 2.11 5.37 -11.69
CA ASP A 17 3.48 5.61 -12.19
C ASP A 17 4.28 4.33 -12.51
N ARG A 18 3.90 3.20 -11.88
CA ARG A 18 4.45 1.86 -12.14
C ARG A 18 3.40 0.81 -11.81
N ARG A 19 3.57 -0.41 -12.32
CA ARG A 19 2.74 -1.56 -11.91
C ARG A 19 2.82 -1.75 -10.38
N PRO A 20 1.69 -1.71 -9.65
CA PRO A 20 1.67 -1.97 -8.22
C PRO A 20 1.99 -3.44 -7.97
N VAL A 21 2.74 -3.72 -6.91
CA VAL A 21 2.98 -5.06 -6.39
C VAL A 21 2.45 -5.08 -4.97
N MET A 22 1.48 -5.96 -4.72
CA MET A 22 1.07 -6.34 -3.36
C MET A 22 1.19 -7.84 -3.24
N LEU A 23 1.82 -8.30 -2.16
CA LEU A 23 1.70 -9.69 -1.75
C LEU A 23 0.28 -9.87 -1.20
N HIS A 24 -0.44 -10.88 -1.69
CA HIS A 24 -1.87 -11.09 -1.41
C HIS A 24 -2.21 -11.12 0.11
N ASN A 25 -1.23 -11.43 0.97
CA ASN A 25 -1.38 -11.52 2.41
C ASN A 25 -0.48 -10.53 3.18
N PHE A 26 0.13 -9.54 2.55
CA PHE A 26 1.08 -8.65 3.25
C PHE A 26 0.44 -7.99 4.49
N MET A 27 -0.81 -7.57 4.33
CA MET A 27 -1.61 -6.92 5.36
C MET A 27 -1.96 -7.85 6.52
N LEU A 28 -2.27 -9.11 6.19
CA LEU A 28 -2.57 -10.14 7.17
C LEU A 28 -1.29 -10.55 7.92
N ALA A 29 -0.20 -10.78 7.19
CA ALA A 29 1.10 -11.14 7.73
C ALA A 29 1.71 -10.02 8.61
N ALA A 30 1.55 -8.76 8.21
CA ALA A 30 1.98 -7.62 9.03
C ALA A 30 1.23 -7.57 10.36
N ARG A 31 -0.09 -7.82 10.33
CA ARG A 31 -0.92 -7.90 11.55
C ARG A 31 -0.51 -9.08 12.44
N GLU A 32 -0.25 -10.25 11.86
CA GLU A 32 0.22 -11.44 12.58
C GLU A 32 1.61 -11.24 13.19
N ALA A 33 2.48 -10.47 12.53
CA ALA A 33 3.79 -10.08 13.03
C ALA A 33 3.76 -8.89 14.02
N GLY A 34 2.57 -8.47 14.47
CA GLY A 34 2.40 -7.39 15.46
C GLY A 34 2.62 -5.97 14.93
N TYR A 35 2.77 -5.81 13.61
CA TYR A 35 2.88 -4.49 12.98
C TYR A 35 1.50 -3.94 12.66
N THR A 36 1.21 -2.75 13.19
CA THR A 36 0.01 -1.99 12.81
C THR A 36 0.36 -1.04 11.67
N MET A 37 -0.46 -0.99 10.62
CA MET A 37 -0.36 0.02 9.56
C MET A 37 -0.74 1.44 10.03
N LYS A 38 -0.59 1.74 11.32
CA LYS A 38 -0.99 3.03 11.87
C LYS A 38 0.01 4.09 11.41
N GLN A 39 -0.44 4.83 10.40
CA GLN A 39 0.14 6.07 9.89
C GLN A 39 1.59 5.91 9.41
N LEU A 40 1.76 5.53 8.15
CA LEU A 40 2.88 6.07 7.39
C LEU A 40 2.56 7.58 7.24
N PRO A 41 3.25 8.49 7.95
CA PRO A 41 2.97 9.91 7.77
C PRO A 41 3.41 10.26 6.35
N GLY A 42 2.46 10.71 5.53
CA GLY A 42 2.79 11.39 4.30
C GLY A 42 3.68 12.56 4.66
N ARG A 43 4.98 12.46 4.33
CA ARG A 43 5.86 13.61 4.40
C ARG A 43 5.40 14.61 3.34
N SER A 44 5.13 15.81 3.84
CA SER A 44 4.83 17.06 3.14
C SER A 44 5.77 17.35 1.98
#